data_AF-A0A2M8E6J7-F1
#
_entry.id   AF-A0A2M8E6J7-F1
#
_cell.length_a   1.000
_cell.length_b   1.000
_cell.length_c   1.000
_cell.angle_alpha   90.00
_cell.angle_beta   90.00
_cell.angle_gamma   90.00
#
_symmetry.space_group_name_H-M   'P 1'
#
loop_
_entity.id
_entity.type
_entity.pdbx_description
1 polymer ?
#
loop_
_entity_poly.entity_id
_entity_poly.type
_entity_poly.pdbx_seq_one_letter_code
_entity_poly.pdbx_strand_id
1 'polypeptide(L)'
;MDEADQLIVLGSDCFAKRYGVAHTTDFHGHGSGGGRVLTEAEREMLVNNTKALLAQFEAERQRELALAEEKRQRKLELAEVTRQREREMAEAKLNSLRQLFTARQARFEPSQIQSPSSQQQPLIEPEPPPMEVIPLPRWAGLKKLNSSFFAYGMGNGQYWVLMQSASHAGCFIAPAPTPFESWDEALPPSLGKVDADREVYVSDSNINVLVGWFASRCTNGSRIDGDAVAIQQFALAIQKPNDT
;
A
#
# COMPACT_ATOMS: atom_id res chain seq x y z
N MET A 1 15.01 -46.35 41.37
CA MET A 1 13.91 -45.48 40.90
C MET A 1 14.36 -44.08 41.22
N ASP A 2 15.02 -43.49 40.23
CA ASP A 2 15.78 -42.25 40.32
C ASP A 2 14.85 -41.10 39.94
N GLU A 3 14.45 -40.32 40.93
CA GLU A 3 13.59 -39.14 40.78
C GLU A 3 14.39 -37.87 41.14
N ALA A 4 15.66 -37.83 40.72
CA ALA A 4 16.61 -36.76 41.07
C ALA A 4 17.07 -35.92 39.86
N ASP A 5 16.51 -36.13 38.67
CA ASP A 5 17.01 -35.50 37.43
C ASP A 5 15.98 -34.64 36.68
N GLN A 6 14.96 -34.16 37.39
CA GLN A 6 13.97 -33.25 36.81
C GLN A 6 14.35 -31.79 37.10
N LEU A 7 14.78 -31.06 36.07
CA LEU A 7 15.00 -29.61 36.10
C LEU A 7 13.65 -28.90 36.34
N ILE A 8 13.39 -28.51 37.58
CA ILE A 8 12.19 -27.75 37.97
C ILE A 8 12.54 -26.26 37.98
N VAL A 9 11.92 -25.49 37.07
CA VAL A 9 12.01 -24.02 37.07
C VAL A 9 11.00 -23.47 38.05
N LEU A 10 11.47 -22.94 39.17
CA LEU A 10 10.63 -22.35 40.22
C LEU A 10 10.63 -20.82 40.10
N GLY A 11 9.44 -20.20 40.19
CA GLY A 11 9.33 -18.76 40.38
C GLY A 11 9.89 -18.31 41.73
N SER A 12 10.27 -17.04 41.87
CA SER A 12 10.95 -16.49 43.06
C SER A 12 10.26 -16.83 44.38
N ASP A 13 8.92 -16.74 44.42
CA ASP A 13 8.11 -17.03 45.61
C ASP A 13 7.98 -18.54 45.90
N CYS A 14 8.00 -19.35 44.85
CA CYS A 14 7.97 -20.81 44.95
C CYS A 14 9.32 -21.36 45.41
N PHE A 15 10.41 -20.73 44.97
CA PHE A 15 11.76 -21.03 45.42
C PHE A 15 11.93 -20.67 46.91
N ALA A 16 11.52 -19.46 47.28
CA ALA A 16 11.49 -18.95 48.65
C ALA A 16 10.73 -19.88 49.62
N LYS A 17 9.57 -20.41 49.22
CA LYS A 17 8.82 -21.37 50.05
C LYS A 17 9.51 -22.72 50.19
N ARG A 18 10.19 -23.20 49.14
CA ARG A 18 10.78 -24.55 49.13
C ARG A 18 12.14 -24.61 49.83
N TYR A 19 12.93 -23.56 49.71
CA TYR A 19 14.30 -23.51 50.24
C TYR A 19 14.51 -22.46 51.33
N GLY A 20 13.48 -21.67 51.65
CA GLY A 20 13.56 -20.53 52.54
C GLY A 20 14.06 -19.28 51.83
N VAL A 21 13.62 -18.11 52.29
CA VAL A 21 14.20 -16.80 51.95
C VAL A 21 15.03 -16.38 53.14
N ALA A 22 16.34 -16.24 52.95
CA ALA A 22 17.15 -15.53 53.92
C ALA A 22 16.69 -14.06 53.91
N HIS A 23 15.91 -13.66 54.93
CA HIS A 23 15.51 -12.27 55.11
C HIS A 23 16.76 -11.42 55.31
N THR A 24 17.11 -10.62 54.30
CA THR A 24 18.21 -9.67 54.34
C THR A 24 17.78 -8.39 55.05
N THR A 25 17.96 -8.36 56.35
CA THR A 25 18.34 -7.11 57.05
C THR A 25 19.47 -7.44 57.99
N ASP A 26 20.62 -7.77 57.41
CA ASP A 26 21.90 -7.62 58.07
C ASP A 26 22.98 -7.61 57.01
N PHE A 27 23.33 -6.39 56.60
CA PHE A 27 24.55 -6.11 55.86
C PHE A 27 25.72 -6.27 56.84
N HIS A 28 26.07 -7.52 57.14
CA HIS A 28 27.24 -7.87 57.94
C HIS A 28 28.32 -8.39 56.99
N GLY A 29 29.50 -7.82 57.13
CA GLY A 29 30.68 -8.14 56.33
C GLY A 29 31.01 -9.63 56.32
N HIS A 30 31.79 -10.00 55.31
CA HIS A 30 32.42 -11.31 55.11
C HIS A 30 32.34 -12.28 56.30
N GLY A 31 31.50 -13.31 56.14
CA GLY A 31 31.64 -14.58 56.84
C GLY A 31 31.23 -14.59 58.30
N SER A 32 29.93 -14.71 58.58
CA SER A 32 29.47 -15.24 59.87
C SER A 32 28.05 -15.77 59.76
N GLY A 33 27.92 -17.03 59.36
CA GLY A 33 26.63 -17.71 59.40
C GLY A 33 26.74 -19.16 58.93
N GLY A 34 27.15 -20.07 59.83
CA GLY A 34 26.94 -21.53 59.78
C GLY A 34 27.39 -22.34 58.56
N GLY A 35 27.78 -21.70 57.47
CA GLY A 35 28.19 -22.32 56.22
C GLY A 35 29.66 -22.71 56.28
N ARG A 36 29.95 -23.94 55.85
CA ARG A 36 31.33 -24.40 55.64
C ARG A 36 32.05 -23.42 54.70
N VAL A 37 33.20 -22.91 55.14
CA VAL A 37 34.06 -22.07 54.30
C VAL A 37 34.64 -22.92 53.17
N LEU A 38 34.58 -22.42 51.94
CA LEU A 38 35.20 -23.07 50.79
C LEU A 38 36.71 -23.21 51.02
N THR A 39 37.23 -24.40 50.75
CA THR A 39 38.68 -24.61 50.68
C THR A 39 39.27 -23.82 49.51
N GLU A 40 40.57 -23.58 49.55
CA GLU A 40 41.23 -22.83 48.48
C GLU A 40 41.10 -23.53 47.12
N ALA A 41 41.16 -24.86 47.11
CA ALA A 41 40.94 -25.67 45.91
C ALA A 41 39.51 -25.53 45.35
N GLU A 42 38.49 -25.50 46.22
CA GLU A 42 37.10 -25.30 45.80
C GLU A 42 36.88 -23.88 45.25
N ARG A 43 37.51 -22.87 45.87
CA ARG A 43 37.48 -21.48 45.38
C ARG A 43 38.13 -21.37 44.00
N GLU A 44 39.31 -21.95 43.82
CA GLU A 44 40.04 -21.93 42.56
C GLU A 44 39.26 -22.65 41.45
N MET A 45 38.66 -23.80 41.75
CA MET A 45 37.79 -24.51 40.82
C MET A 45 36.61 -23.65 40.37
N LEU A 46 35.94 -22.96 41.30
CA LEU A 46 34.84 -22.07 40.95
C LEU A 46 35.31 -20.91 40.07
N VAL A 47 36.42 -20.27 40.41
CA VAL A 47 37.00 -19.19 39.59
C VAL A 47 37.30 -19.67 38.18
N ASN A 48 37.87 -20.87 38.02
CA ASN A 48 38.20 -21.44 36.72
C ASN A 48 36.93 -21.79 35.92
N ASN A 49 35.91 -22.37 36.57
CA ASN A 49 34.63 -22.65 35.93
C ASN A 49 33.93 -21.35 35.49
N THR A 50 33.94 -20.31 36.33
CA THR A 50 33.37 -19.01 35.97
C THR A 50 34.11 -18.39 34.79
N LYS A 51 35.45 -18.45 34.75
CA LYS A 51 36.23 -17.99 33.59
C LYS A 51 35.87 -18.74 32.32
N ALA A 52 35.75 -20.07 32.40
CA ALA A 52 35.38 -20.90 31.25
C ALA A 52 33.98 -20.55 30.73
N LEU A 53 33.02 -20.34 31.64
CA LEU A 53 31.64 -19.97 31.27
C LEU A 53 31.59 -18.58 30.62
N LEU A 54 32.31 -17.60 31.18
CA LEU A 54 32.39 -16.25 30.59
C LEU A 54 33.00 -16.28 29.20
N ALA A 55 34.08 -17.05 28.99
CA ALA A 55 34.70 -17.19 27.68
C ALA A 55 33.75 -17.80 26.63
N GLN A 56 32.91 -18.75 27.03
CA GLN A 56 31.89 -19.31 26.15
C GLN A 56 30.85 -18.27 25.75
N PHE A 57 30.32 -17.49 26.70
CA PHE A 57 29.35 -16.44 26.40
C PHE A 57 29.95 -15.33 25.54
N GLU A 58 31.21 -14.96 25.76
CA GLU A 58 31.90 -14.00 24.90
C GLU A 58 32.04 -14.52 23.47
N ALA A 59 32.44 -15.79 23.30
CA ALA A 59 32.57 -16.41 21.99
C ALA A 59 31.21 -16.51 21.26
N GLU A 60 30.14 -16.84 21.98
CA GLU A 60 28.78 -16.88 21.44
C GLU A 60 28.33 -15.48 20.97
N ARG A 61 28.50 -14.46 21.80
CA ARG A 61 28.20 -13.07 21.44
C ARG A 61 28.99 -12.61 20.22
N GLN A 62 30.27 -12.99 20.10
CA GLN A 62 31.09 -12.66 18.92
C GLN A 62 30.56 -13.31 17.65
N ARG A 63 30.10 -14.57 17.71
CA ARG A 63 29.47 -15.25 16.56
C ARG A 63 28.17 -14.58 16.15
N GLU A 64 27.36 -14.17 17.12
CA GLU A 64 26.09 -13.48 16.85
C GLU A 64 26.33 -12.14 16.14
N LEU A 65 27.30 -11.36 16.62
CA LEU A 65 27.70 -10.10 15.97
C LEU A 65 28.19 -10.33 14.54
N ALA A 66 29.06 -11.32 14.32
CA ALA A 66 29.58 -11.64 12.98
C ALA A 66 28.45 -12.03 12.02
N LEU A 67 27.50 -12.87 12.47
CA LEU A 67 26.33 -13.25 11.67
C LEU A 67 25.41 -12.06 11.37
N ALA A 68 25.23 -11.16 12.33
CA ALA A 68 24.44 -9.95 12.14
C ALA A 68 25.09 -9.02 11.11
N GLU A 69 26.41 -8.86 11.15
CA GLU A 69 27.17 -8.09 10.18
C GLU A 69 27.09 -8.70 8.78
N GLU A 70 27.27 -10.01 8.64
CA GLU A 70 27.14 -10.72 7.36
C GLU A 70 25.74 -10.54 6.77
N LYS A 71 24.68 -10.73 7.57
CA LYS A 71 23.29 -10.48 7.14
C LYS A 71 23.09 -9.03 6.71
N ARG A 72 23.67 -8.07 7.42
CA ARG A 72 23.60 -6.65 7.06
C ARG A 72 24.28 -6.39 5.73
N GLN A 73 25.48 -6.95 5.51
CA GLN A 73 26.22 -6.82 4.25
C GLN A 73 25.42 -7.41 3.08
N ARG A 74 24.94 -8.65 3.22
CA ARG A 74 24.14 -9.32 2.18
C ARG A 74 22.86 -8.56 1.83
N LYS A 75 22.22 -7.94 2.82
CA LYS A 75 21.03 -7.10 2.59
C LYS A 75 21.38 -5.83 1.81
N LEU A 76 22.51 -5.21 2.10
CA LEU A 76 22.99 -4.02 1.37
C LEU A 76 23.35 -4.37 -0.08
N GLU A 77 24.07 -5.46 -0.30
CA GLU A 77 24.41 -5.95 -1.65
C GLU A 77 23.15 -6.27 -2.46
N LEU A 78 22.19 -6.99 -1.87
CA LEU A 78 20.93 -7.29 -2.54
C LEU A 78 20.17 -6.00 -2.91
N ALA A 79 20.12 -5.03 -2.00
CA ALA A 79 19.48 -3.75 -2.25
C ALA A 79 20.21 -2.90 -3.32
N GLU A 80 21.52 -3.07 -3.48
CA GLU A 80 22.27 -2.44 -4.56
C GLU A 80 21.97 -3.11 -5.92
N VAL A 81 21.98 -4.45 -5.96
CA VAL A 81 21.64 -5.22 -7.16
C VAL A 81 20.21 -4.92 -7.62
N THR A 82 19.24 -4.85 -6.70
CA THR A 82 17.86 -4.48 -7.06
C THR A 82 17.78 -3.07 -7.64
N ARG A 83 18.47 -2.10 -7.02
CA ARG A 83 18.52 -0.72 -7.53
C ARG A 83 19.17 -0.63 -8.91
N GLN A 84 20.22 -1.42 -9.17
CA GLN A 84 20.85 -1.48 -10.49
C GLN A 84 19.89 -2.07 -11.53
N ARG A 85 19.24 -3.20 -11.22
CA ARG A 85 18.27 -3.82 -12.12
C ARG A 85 17.08 -2.91 -12.44
N GLU A 86 16.60 -2.16 -11.45
CA GLU A 86 15.54 -1.16 -11.65
C GLU A 86 15.99 -0.03 -12.59
N ARG A 87 17.23 0.45 -12.45
CA ARG A 87 17.80 1.47 -13.36
C ARG A 87 17.92 0.93 -14.77
N GLU A 88 18.45 -0.28 -14.95
CA GLU A 88 18.56 -0.92 -16.27
C GLU A 88 17.19 -1.09 -16.93
N MET A 89 16.17 -1.54 -16.18
CA MET A 89 14.80 -1.66 -16.68
C MET A 89 14.21 -0.29 -17.05
N ALA A 90 14.47 0.75 -16.24
CA ALA A 90 14.02 2.11 -16.53
C ALA A 90 14.68 2.66 -17.81
N GLU A 91 15.99 2.45 -17.98
CA GLU A 91 16.73 2.84 -19.18
C GLU A 91 16.23 2.07 -20.42
N ALA A 92 16.01 0.76 -20.31
CA ALA A 92 15.46 -0.06 -21.39
C ALA A 92 14.06 0.41 -21.81
N LYS A 93 13.21 0.76 -20.82
CA LYS A 93 11.88 1.32 -21.08
C LYS A 93 11.97 2.68 -21.75
N LEU A 94 12.88 3.54 -21.30
CA LEU A 94 13.10 4.87 -21.89
C LEU A 94 13.60 4.77 -23.33
N ASN A 95 14.52 3.85 -23.62
CA ASN A 95 14.99 3.58 -24.98
C ASN A 95 13.88 3.02 -25.87
N SER A 96 13.04 2.11 -25.35
CA SER A 96 11.88 1.59 -26.08
C SER A 96 10.88 2.70 -26.43
N LEU A 97 10.60 3.61 -25.48
CA LEU A 97 9.74 4.76 -25.73
C LEU A 97 10.35 5.69 -26.80
N ARG A 98 11.66 5.98 -26.73
CA ARG A 98 12.35 6.77 -27.77
C ARG A 98 12.19 6.14 -29.15
N GLN A 99 12.40 4.82 -29.27
CA GLN A 99 12.23 4.10 -30.54
C GLN A 99 10.78 4.19 -31.07
N LEU A 100 9.78 4.04 -30.20
CA LEU A 100 8.37 4.19 -30.58
C LEU A 100 8.06 5.61 -31.07
N PHE A 101 8.61 6.63 -30.40
CA PHE A 101 8.48 8.02 -30.85
C PHE A 101 9.10 8.24 -32.23
N THR A 102 10.32 7.75 -32.46
CA THR A 102 10.99 7.85 -33.77
C THR A 102 10.23 7.08 -34.85
N ALA A 103 9.75 5.87 -34.57
CA ALA A 103 8.96 5.08 -35.52
C ALA A 103 7.63 5.77 -35.87
N ARG A 104 6.96 6.41 -34.90
CA ARG A 104 5.75 7.20 -35.14
C ARG A 104 6.03 8.41 -36.02
N GLN A 105 7.14 9.10 -35.79
CA GLN A 105 7.56 10.23 -36.62
C GLN A 105 7.94 9.79 -38.04
N ALA A 106 8.64 8.68 -38.21
CA ALA A 106 9.01 8.14 -39.53
C ALA A 106 7.79 7.65 -40.35
N ARG A 107 6.71 7.20 -39.69
CA ARG A 107 5.42 6.95 -40.36
C ARG A 107 4.73 8.23 -40.84
N PHE A 108 5.07 9.37 -40.24
CA PHE A 108 4.68 10.70 -40.68
C PHE A 108 5.74 11.24 -41.67
N GLU A 109 5.92 10.55 -42.79
CA GLU A 109 6.57 11.17 -43.94
C GLU A 109 5.78 12.44 -44.33
N PRO A 110 6.40 13.63 -44.46
CA PRO A 110 5.74 14.84 -44.94
C PRO A 110 5.54 14.75 -46.46
N SER A 111 4.85 13.70 -46.92
CA SER A 111 4.34 13.61 -48.27
C SER A 111 3.13 14.54 -48.38
N GLN A 112 3.40 15.80 -48.70
CA GLN A 112 2.45 16.79 -49.18
C GLN A 112 1.13 16.86 -48.39
N ILE A 113 1.17 17.52 -47.23
CA ILE A 113 0.02 18.36 -46.88
C ILE A 113 0.07 19.51 -47.89
N GLN A 114 -0.55 19.31 -49.06
CA GLN A 114 -1.05 20.45 -49.82
C GLN A 114 -2.01 21.15 -48.88
N SER A 115 -1.57 22.26 -48.29
CA SER A 115 -2.47 23.23 -47.71
C SER A 115 -3.45 23.61 -48.83
N PRO A 116 -4.74 23.26 -48.76
CA PRO A 116 -5.68 23.93 -49.65
C PRO A 116 -5.54 25.41 -49.32
N SER A 117 -5.18 26.20 -50.32
CA SER A 117 -5.15 27.64 -50.25
C SER A 117 -6.47 28.11 -49.65
N SER A 118 -6.41 28.67 -48.44
CA SER A 118 -7.53 29.35 -47.83
C SER A 118 -7.90 30.56 -48.69
N GLN A 119 -8.79 30.36 -49.66
CA GLN A 119 -9.68 31.44 -50.04
C GLN A 119 -10.49 31.75 -48.80
N GLN A 120 -10.19 32.87 -48.15
CA GLN A 120 -11.05 33.45 -47.13
C GLN A 120 -12.36 33.84 -47.84
N GLN A 121 -13.30 32.89 -47.91
CA GLN A 121 -14.70 33.25 -47.92
C GLN A 121 -14.99 33.95 -46.59
N PRO A 122 -15.70 35.08 -46.57
CA PRO A 122 -16.19 35.65 -45.33
C PRO A 122 -17.03 34.57 -44.62
N LEU A 123 -16.48 34.06 -43.52
CA LEU A 123 -17.10 33.09 -42.65
C LEU A 123 -18.33 33.76 -42.05
N ILE A 124 -19.50 33.50 -42.63
CA ILE A 124 -20.74 33.56 -41.86
C ILE A 124 -20.56 32.46 -40.82
N GLU A 125 -20.21 32.87 -39.60
CA GLU A 125 -20.18 32.02 -38.43
C GLU A 125 -21.59 31.41 -38.30
N PRO A 126 -21.78 30.10 -38.56
CA PRO A 126 -23.03 29.48 -38.18
C PRO A 126 -23.10 29.65 -36.67
N GLU A 127 -24.17 30.30 -36.20
CA GLU A 127 -24.52 30.40 -34.79
C GLU A 127 -24.21 29.05 -34.15
N PRO A 128 -23.37 29.00 -33.10
CA PRO A 128 -23.02 27.73 -32.47
C PRO A 128 -24.33 27.02 -32.16
N PRO A 129 -24.49 25.74 -32.56
CA PRO A 129 -25.68 24.99 -32.20
C PRO A 129 -25.86 25.21 -30.69
N PRO A 130 -27.07 25.56 -30.22
CA PRO A 130 -27.27 25.89 -28.82
C PRO A 130 -26.61 24.78 -28.02
N MET A 131 -25.55 25.12 -27.29
CA MET A 131 -24.88 24.17 -26.42
C MET A 131 -25.99 23.69 -25.49
N GLU A 132 -26.50 22.48 -25.75
CA GLU A 132 -27.29 21.77 -24.76
C GLU A 132 -26.35 21.68 -23.57
N VAL A 133 -26.60 22.54 -22.58
CA VAL A 133 -25.89 22.54 -21.32
C VAL A 133 -26.29 21.21 -20.70
N ILE A 134 -25.52 20.15 -20.99
CA ILE A 134 -25.77 18.84 -20.43
C ILE A 134 -25.64 19.05 -18.92
N PRO A 135 -26.73 18.93 -18.15
CA PRO A 135 -26.67 19.23 -16.74
C PRO A 135 -25.65 18.27 -16.12
N LEU A 136 -24.64 18.84 -15.46
CA LEU A 136 -23.65 18.04 -14.77
C LEU A 136 -24.35 17.22 -13.68
N PRO A 137 -23.98 15.95 -13.49
CA PRO A 137 -24.56 15.13 -12.43
C PRO A 137 -24.26 15.78 -11.07
N ARG A 138 -25.18 15.63 -10.10
CA ARG A 138 -25.06 16.28 -8.77
C ARG A 138 -23.75 15.95 -8.06
N TRP A 139 -23.22 14.75 -8.29
CA TRP A 139 -21.96 14.30 -7.72
C TRP A 139 -20.70 14.95 -8.34
N ALA A 140 -20.79 15.61 -9.51
CA ALA A 140 -19.63 16.19 -10.19
C ALA A 140 -18.91 17.25 -9.33
N GLY A 141 -19.66 17.99 -8.50
CA GLY A 141 -19.12 19.01 -7.60
C GLY A 141 -18.49 18.46 -6.30
N LEU A 142 -18.60 17.15 -6.03
CA LEU A 142 -18.14 16.56 -4.77
C LEU A 142 -16.64 16.20 -4.78
N LYS A 143 -16.01 16.21 -5.96
CA LYS A 143 -14.61 15.84 -6.16
C LYS A 143 -13.65 16.88 -5.56
N LYS A 144 -12.60 16.39 -4.91
CA LYS A 144 -11.44 17.19 -4.49
C LYS A 144 -10.73 17.85 -5.69
N LEU A 145 -10.38 19.13 -5.55
CA LEU A 145 -9.61 19.88 -6.56
C LEU A 145 -8.31 19.15 -6.91
N ASN A 146 -7.95 19.10 -8.20
CA ASN A 146 -6.76 18.42 -8.74
C ASN A 146 -6.69 16.90 -8.49
N SER A 147 -7.80 16.25 -8.17
CA SER A 147 -7.89 14.77 -8.16
C SER A 147 -8.51 14.25 -9.45
N SER A 148 -8.29 12.97 -9.77
CA SER A 148 -8.84 12.32 -10.96
C SER A 148 -10.17 11.63 -10.65
N PHE A 149 -10.96 11.41 -11.69
CA PHE A 149 -12.09 10.48 -11.64
C PHE A 149 -11.64 9.09 -12.11
N PHE A 150 -12.21 8.04 -11.53
CA PHE A 150 -12.03 6.67 -12.01
C PHE A 150 -13.39 6.11 -12.40
N ALA A 151 -13.59 5.87 -13.69
CA ALA A 151 -14.83 5.34 -14.23
C ALA A 151 -14.68 3.83 -14.47
N TYR A 152 -15.65 3.05 -13.99
CA TYR A 152 -15.70 1.60 -14.16
C TYR A 152 -17.03 1.17 -14.75
N GLY A 153 -16.99 0.26 -15.71
CA GLY A 153 -18.15 -0.42 -16.25
C GLY A 153 -18.26 -1.83 -15.70
N MET A 154 -19.43 -2.21 -15.21
CA MET A 154 -19.75 -3.59 -14.83
C MET A 154 -20.33 -4.36 -16.02
N GLY A 155 -20.25 -5.69 -15.98
CA GLY A 155 -20.72 -6.57 -17.06
C GLY A 155 -22.23 -6.50 -17.35
N ASN A 156 -23.02 -5.94 -16.44
CA ASN A 156 -24.45 -5.68 -16.60
C ASN A 156 -24.77 -4.31 -17.23
N GLY A 157 -23.75 -3.58 -17.70
CA GLY A 157 -23.92 -2.25 -18.30
C GLY A 157 -24.07 -1.10 -17.28
N GLN A 158 -23.92 -1.37 -15.98
CA GLN A 158 -23.89 -0.32 -14.95
C GLN A 158 -22.52 0.37 -14.91
N TYR A 159 -22.53 1.69 -14.69
CA TYR A 159 -21.30 2.47 -14.55
C TYR A 159 -21.18 3.13 -13.19
N TRP A 160 -19.96 3.11 -12.69
CA TRP A 160 -19.59 3.65 -11.39
C TRP A 160 -18.41 4.58 -11.54
N VAL A 161 -18.47 5.70 -10.81
CA VAL A 161 -17.43 6.72 -10.78
C VAL A 161 -16.91 6.85 -9.37
N LEU A 162 -15.61 6.63 -9.20
CA LEU A 162 -14.91 6.87 -7.94
C LEU A 162 -14.23 8.23 -8.00
N MET A 163 -14.35 8.98 -6.91
CA MET A 163 -13.72 10.28 -6.77
C MET A 163 -13.29 10.54 -5.33
N GLN A 164 -12.18 11.25 -5.15
CA GLN A 164 -11.73 11.63 -3.82
C GLN A 164 -12.63 12.75 -3.28
N SER A 165 -13.06 12.64 -2.03
CA SER A 165 -13.94 13.62 -1.40
C SER A 165 -13.23 14.94 -1.12
N ALA A 166 -13.90 16.06 -1.42
CA ALA A 166 -13.48 17.39 -0.96
C ALA A 166 -13.90 17.70 0.49
N SER A 167 -14.94 17.02 1.00
CA SER A 167 -15.61 17.38 2.25
C SER A 167 -15.19 16.55 3.46
N HIS A 168 -14.65 15.35 3.25
CA HIS A 168 -14.21 14.45 4.32
C HIS A 168 -12.99 13.65 3.88
N ALA A 169 -12.30 13.03 4.85
CA ALA A 169 -11.23 12.09 4.57
C ALA A 169 -11.82 10.78 4.03
N GLY A 170 -11.84 10.61 2.71
CA GLY A 170 -12.46 9.45 2.06
C GLY A 170 -12.73 9.67 0.58
N CYS A 171 -13.68 8.89 0.06
CA CYS A 171 -14.07 8.88 -1.35
C CYS A 171 -15.59 8.84 -1.51
N PHE A 172 -16.05 9.33 -2.66
CA PHE A 172 -17.41 9.09 -3.12
C PHE A 172 -17.41 8.04 -4.22
N ILE A 173 -18.47 7.23 -4.24
CA ILE A 173 -18.79 6.28 -5.30
C ILE A 173 -20.14 6.69 -5.86
N ALA A 174 -20.18 7.11 -7.12
CA ALA A 174 -21.39 7.61 -7.76
C ALA A 174 -21.84 6.67 -8.89
N PRO A 175 -23.14 6.38 -9.03
CA PRO A 175 -23.67 5.80 -10.25
C PRO A 175 -23.58 6.83 -11.39
N ALA A 176 -23.19 6.38 -12.58
CA ALA A 176 -23.03 7.22 -13.77
C ALA A 176 -23.76 6.62 -14.99
N PRO A 177 -24.16 7.45 -15.97
CA PRO A 177 -24.12 8.92 -15.98
C PRO A 177 -25.21 9.56 -15.09
N THR A 178 -26.29 8.82 -14.82
CA THR A 178 -27.37 9.16 -13.89
C THR A 178 -27.60 8.00 -12.92
N PRO A 179 -28.16 8.24 -11.72
CA PRO A 179 -28.57 7.17 -10.83
C PRO A 179 -29.58 6.25 -11.52
N PHE A 180 -29.32 4.95 -11.51
CA PHE A 180 -30.23 3.93 -12.03
C PHE A 180 -31.04 3.32 -10.88
N GLU A 181 -32.11 2.59 -11.18
CA GLU A 181 -32.97 1.98 -10.18
C GLU A 181 -32.20 1.00 -9.27
N SER A 182 -32.41 1.09 -7.95
CA SER A 182 -31.71 0.30 -6.92
C SER A 182 -30.20 0.54 -6.82
N TRP A 183 -29.70 1.71 -7.24
CA TRP A 183 -28.29 2.05 -7.12
C TRP A 183 -27.81 2.03 -5.66
N ASP A 184 -28.68 2.32 -4.70
CA ASP A 184 -28.47 2.38 -3.25
C ASP A 184 -28.33 1.00 -2.57
N GLU A 185 -28.68 -0.08 -3.26
CA GLU A 185 -28.48 -1.46 -2.80
C GLU A 185 -27.46 -2.23 -3.66
N ALA A 186 -26.99 -1.64 -4.76
CA ALA A 186 -26.14 -2.32 -5.73
C ALA A 186 -24.71 -2.61 -5.23
N LEU A 187 -24.22 -1.87 -4.23
CA LEU A 187 -22.89 -2.09 -3.65
C LEU A 187 -23.00 -2.60 -2.21
N PRO A 188 -22.10 -3.50 -1.79
CA PRO A 188 -22.10 -3.99 -0.42
C PRO A 188 -21.86 -2.86 0.59
N PRO A 189 -22.54 -2.87 1.76
CA PRO A 189 -22.39 -1.84 2.80
C PRO A 189 -20.96 -1.67 3.31
N SER A 190 -20.09 -2.66 3.09
CA SER A 190 -18.67 -2.59 3.42
C SER A 190 -17.90 -1.54 2.61
N LEU A 191 -18.39 -1.15 1.43
CA LEU A 191 -17.73 -0.16 0.58
C LEU A 191 -18.09 1.27 0.94
N GLY A 192 -19.26 1.51 1.52
CA GLY A 192 -19.70 2.84 1.90
C GLY A 192 -21.14 2.88 2.37
N LYS A 193 -21.53 4.02 2.91
CA LYS A 193 -22.91 4.33 3.33
C LYS A 193 -23.60 5.13 2.24
N VAL A 194 -24.86 4.83 1.98
CA VAL A 194 -25.69 5.58 1.03
C VAL A 194 -25.95 6.98 1.56
N ASP A 195 -25.69 7.98 0.73
CA ASP A 195 -26.08 9.38 0.91
C ASP A 195 -27.07 9.72 -0.21
N ALA A 196 -28.35 9.60 0.11
CA ALA A 196 -29.46 9.78 -0.83
C ALA A 196 -29.58 11.23 -1.32
N ASP A 197 -29.19 12.21 -0.49
CA ASP A 197 -29.26 13.63 -0.85
C ASP A 197 -28.28 13.97 -1.98
N ARG A 198 -27.12 13.29 -1.98
CA ARG A 198 -26.04 13.48 -2.93
C ARG A 198 -26.01 12.43 -4.05
N GLU A 199 -26.87 11.43 -3.97
CA GLU A 199 -26.96 10.30 -4.91
C GLU A 199 -25.63 9.53 -5.04
N VAL A 200 -24.93 9.31 -3.93
CA VAL A 200 -23.63 8.63 -3.88
C VAL A 200 -23.50 7.70 -2.68
N TYR A 201 -22.53 6.80 -2.71
CA TYR A 201 -22.01 6.18 -1.50
C TYR A 201 -20.82 6.97 -0.96
N VAL A 202 -20.81 7.14 0.35
CA VAL A 202 -19.74 7.77 1.13
C VAL A 202 -18.87 6.68 1.73
N SER A 203 -17.58 6.70 1.39
CA SER A 203 -16.61 5.72 1.86
C SER A 203 -15.49 6.40 2.63
N ASP A 204 -15.21 5.90 3.84
CA ASP A 204 -14.02 6.29 4.61
C ASP A 204 -12.73 5.65 4.06
N SER A 205 -12.85 4.77 3.06
CA SER A 205 -11.72 4.06 2.47
C SER A 205 -10.87 4.95 1.58
N ASN A 206 -9.57 4.63 1.51
CA ASN A 206 -8.67 5.24 0.54
C ASN A 206 -9.07 4.86 -0.90
N ILE A 207 -8.95 5.81 -1.83
CA ILE A 207 -9.33 5.63 -3.24
C ILE A 207 -8.63 4.44 -3.90
N ASN A 208 -7.39 4.12 -3.50
CA ASN A 208 -6.64 2.98 -4.03
C ASN A 208 -7.26 1.62 -3.65
N VAL A 209 -7.87 1.53 -2.47
CA VAL A 209 -8.58 0.32 -2.02
C VAL A 209 -9.82 0.10 -2.88
N LEU A 210 -10.58 1.17 -3.13
CA LEU A 210 -11.76 1.12 -3.99
C LEU A 210 -11.39 0.81 -5.44
N VAL A 211 -10.36 1.47 -5.98
CA VAL A 211 -9.81 1.18 -7.32
C VAL A 211 -9.43 -0.29 -7.46
N GLY A 212 -8.75 -0.88 -6.45
CA GLY A 212 -8.42 -2.30 -6.45
C GLY A 212 -9.65 -3.21 -6.42
N TRP A 213 -10.65 -2.86 -5.60
CA TRP A 213 -11.90 -3.61 -5.53
C TRP A 213 -12.66 -3.58 -6.86
N PHE A 214 -12.84 -2.40 -7.45
CA PHE A 214 -13.53 -2.23 -8.73
C PHE A 214 -12.77 -2.88 -9.89
N ALA A 215 -11.44 -2.70 -9.97
CA ALA A 215 -10.62 -3.33 -11.00
C ALA A 215 -10.67 -4.87 -10.98
N SER A 216 -10.91 -5.48 -9.82
CA SER A 216 -11.05 -6.94 -9.70
C SER A 216 -12.42 -7.49 -10.15
N ARG A 217 -13.43 -6.63 -10.32
CA ARG A 217 -14.84 -7.02 -10.52
C ARG A 217 -15.50 -6.39 -11.74
N CYS A 218 -14.95 -5.31 -12.26
CA CYS A 218 -15.45 -4.58 -13.40
C CYS A 218 -14.76 -5.06 -14.68
N THR A 219 -15.48 -5.01 -15.80
CA THR A 219 -14.97 -5.42 -17.11
C THR A 219 -14.04 -4.37 -17.69
N ASN A 220 -14.40 -3.09 -17.53
CA ASN A 220 -13.65 -1.95 -18.05
C ASN A 220 -13.40 -0.93 -16.94
N GLY A 221 -12.24 -0.29 -16.98
CA GLY A 221 -11.86 0.79 -16.06
C GLY A 221 -11.01 1.83 -16.77
N SER A 222 -11.30 3.10 -16.52
CA SER A 222 -10.54 4.22 -17.08
C SER A 222 -10.31 5.30 -16.02
N ARG A 223 -9.11 5.87 -16.02
CA ARG A 223 -8.80 7.07 -15.24
C ARG A 223 -9.02 8.29 -16.12
N ILE A 224 -9.87 9.20 -15.65
CA ILE A 224 -10.22 10.42 -16.35
C ILE A 224 -9.70 11.59 -15.53
N ASP A 225 -8.67 12.25 -16.06
CA ASP A 225 -8.09 13.46 -15.46
C ASP A 225 -8.87 14.73 -15.87
N GLY A 226 -9.88 14.58 -16.75
CA GLY A 226 -10.72 15.65 -17.28
C GLY A 226 -11.95 16.01 -16.42
N ASP A 227 -12.84 16.80 -17.02
CA ASP A 227 -14.10 17.25 -16.42
C ASP A 227 -15.18 16.15 -16.46
N ALA A 228 -16.21 16.26 -15.62
CA ALA A 228 -17.33 15.32 -15.53
C ALA A 228 -18.09 15.14 -16.85
N VAL A 229 -18.01 16.12 -17.77
CA VAL A 229 -18.52 16.00 -19.15
C VAL A 229 -17.82 14.86 -19.91
N ALA A 230 -16.51 14.67 -19.71
CA ALA A 230 -15.78 13.58 -20.34
C ALA A 230 -16.22 12.20 -19.82
N ILE A 231 -16.73 12.14 -18.59
CA ILE A 231 -17.28 10.91 -17.99
C ILE A 231 -18.64 10.59 -18.59
N GLN A 232 -19.49 11.59 -18.82
CA GLN A 232 -20.76 11.39 -19.51
C GLN A 232 -20.54 10.88 -20.93
N GLN A 233 -19.60 11.48 -21.68
CA GLN A 233 -19.24 11.01 -23.01
C GLN A 233 -18.67 9.59 -23.00
N PHE A 234 -17.83 9.26 -22.02
CA PHE A 234 -17.32 7.90 -21.83
C PHE A 234 -18.43 6.89 -21.53
N ALA A 235 -19.36 7.21 -20.62
CA ALA A 235 -20.48 6.35 -20.29
C ALA A 235 -21.43 6.14 -21.49
N LEU A 236 -21.72 7.21 -22.25
CA LEU A 236 -22.53 7.16 -23.47
C LEU A 236 -21.86 6.38 -24.60
N ALA A 237 -20.54 6.49 -24.75
CA ALA A 237 -19.79 5.78 -25.79
C ALA A 237 -19.76 4.27 -25.57
N ILE A 238 -19.83 3.80 -24.32
CA ILE A 238 -19.82 2.36 -24.01
C ILE A 238 -21.24 1.79 -23.95
N GLN A 239 -22.26 2.63 -23.73
CA GLN A 239 -23.67 2.22 -23.82
C GLN A 239 -24.18 2.01 -25.25
N LYS A 240 -23.50 2.52 -26.28
CA LYS A 240 -23.84 2.16 -27.67
C LYS A 240 -23.32 0.75 -27.95
N PRO A 241 -24.20 -0.27 -28.08
CA PRO A 241 -23.77 -1.51 -28.71
C PRO A 241 -23.31 -1.18 -30.13
N ASN A 242 -22.29 -1.89 -30.62
CA ASN A 242 -21.95 -1.89 -32.03
C ASN A 242 -23.21 -2.30 -32.83
N ASP A 243 -23.96 -1.32 -33.34
CA ASP A 243 -24.83 -1.54 -34.49
C ASP A 243 -23.92 -1.57 -35.72
N THR A 244 -23.39 -2.75 -36.05
CA THR A 244 -22.98 -3.14 -37.41
C THR A 244 -22.80 -4.64 -37.50
#